data_AF-A0A1Q6YR01-F1
#
_entry.id   AF-A0A1Q6YR01-F1
#
_cell.length_a   1.000
_cell.length_b   1.000
_cell.length_c   1.000
_cell.angle_alpha   90.00
_cell.angle_beta   90.00
_cell.angle_gamma   90.00
#
_symmetry.space_group_name_H-M   'P 1'
#
loop_
_entity.id
_entity.type
_entity.pdbx_description
1 polymer ?
#
loop_
_entity_poly.entity_id
_entity_poly.type
_entity_poly.pdbx_seq_one_letter_code
_entity_poly.pdbx_strand_id
1 'polypeptide(L)'
;MNWEDAARLVREGAEIGSHTQHHEILPALAPEKVQCELAESKRAIEDRLGSRCLLFAYPNGSWSPSVREQVIAQGYSQAFVNSAGVWTADTDPWLIPRVNLWEGSLVGICGKFSPIVFQYIAFWRSFRAARRAL
;
A
#
# COMPACT_ATOMS: atom_id res chain seq x y z
N MET A 1 2.59 16.41 -4.37
CA MET A 1 1.76 16.24 -5.57
C MET A 1 0.45 16.98 -5.33
N ASN A 2 -0.01 17.78 -6.28
CA ASN A 2 -1.32 18.43 -6.20
C ASN A 2 -2.35 17.68 -7.08
N TRP A 3 -3.59 18.15 -7.13
CA TRP A 3 -4.66 17.50 -7.90
C TRP A 3 -4.49 17.63 -9.42
N GLU A 4 -3.84 18.69 -9.90
CA GLU A 4 -3.55 18.86 -11.32
C GLU A 4 -2.54 17.82 -11.80
N ASP A 5 -1.48 17.59 -11.01
CA ASP A 5 -0.51 16.52 -11.25
C ASP A 5 -1.18 15.14 -11.24
N ALA A 6 -2.04 14.88 -10.25
CA ALA A 6 -2.76 13.61 -10.14
C ALA A 6 -3.65 13.35 -11.36
N ALA A 7 -4.42 14.36 -11.80
CA ALA A 7 -5.27 14.26 -12.99
C ALA A 7 -4.43 14.08 -14.27
N ARG A 8 -3.26 14.72 -14.38
CA ARG A 8 -2.32 14.46 -15.48
C ARG A 8 -1.88 13.00 -15.50
N LEU A 9 -1.45 12.45 -14.37
CA LEU A 9 -1.02 11.05 -14.27
C LEU A 9 -2.13 10.07 -14.67
N VAL A 10 -3.38 10.33 -14.24
CA VAL A 10 -4.52 9.51 -14.65
C VAL A 10 -4.73 9.53 -16.16
N ARG A 11 -4.64 10.70 -16.81
CA ARG A 11 -4.73 10.80 -18.28
C ARG A 11 -3.60 10.08 -19.00
N GLU A 12 -2.44 9.93 -18.35
CA GLU A 12 -1.28 9.20 -18.85
C GLU A 12 -1.32 7.69 -18.54
N GLY A 13 -2.40 7.22 -17.89
CA GLY A 13 -2.66 5.80 -17.63
C GLY A 13 -2.25 5.32 -16.23
N ALA A 14 -1.89 6.21 -15.31
CA ALA A 14 -1.67 5.85 -13.92
C ALA A 14 -3.00 5.65 -13.17
N GLU A 15 -2.99 4.74 -12.20
CA GLU A 15 -4.09 4.56 -11.25
C GLU A 15 -3.78 5.30 -9.94
N ILE A 16 -4.75 6.03 -9.40
CA ILE A 16 -4.61 6.73 -8.12
C ILE A 16 -5.46 6.02 -7.07
N GLY A 17 -4.79 5.38 -6.09
CA GLY A 17 -5.42 4.73 -4.95
C GLY A 17 -5.42 5.59 -3.67
N SER A 18 -6.21 5.15 -2.70
CA SER A 18 -6.31 5.78 -1.37
C SER A 18 -5.17 5.37 -0.45
N HIS A 19 -4.75 6.30 0.41
CA HIS A 19 -3.71 6.06 1.42
C HIS A 19 -4.07 6.67 2.78
N THR A 20 -5.36 6.63 3.13
CA THR A 20 -5.99 7.39 4.24
C THR A 20 -6.02 8.90 3.97
N GLN A 21 -6.72 9.65 4.81
CA GLN A 21 -6.88 11.08 4.66
C GLN A 21 -5.70 11.83 5.29
N HIS A 22 -5.27 11.38 6.48
CA HIS A 22 -4.25 12.05 7.28
C HIS A 22 -2.98 11.21 7.53
N HIS A 23 -2.85 10.05 6.89
CA HIS A 23 -1.72 9.11 7.08
C HIS A 23 -1.67 8.52 8.51
N GLU A 24 -2.84 8.23 9.07
CA GLU A 24 -2.95 7.67 10.43
C GLU A 24 -2.65 6.16 10.48
N ILE A 25 -2.10 5.71 11.60
CA ILE A 25 -1.84 4.28 11.85
C ILE A 25 -3.15 3.61 12.29
N LEU A 26 -3.91 3.13 11.30
CA LEU A 26 -5.29 2.65 11.50
C LEU A 26 -5.51 1.68 12.66
N PRO A 27 -4.62 0.70 12.94
CA PRO A 27 -4.82 -0.21 14.09
C PRO A 27 -4.82 0.48 15.46
N ALA A 28 -4.31 1.70 15.57
CA ALA A 28 -4.28 2.47 16.80
C ALA A 28 -5.52 3.38 16.99
N LEU A 29 -6.41 3.46 16.00
CA LEU A 29 -7.58 4.32 16.03
C LEU A 29 -8.83 3.56 16.51
N ALA A 30 -9.82 4.33 16.99
CA ALA A 30 -11.17 3.83 17.16
C ALA A 30 -11.80 3.47 15.80
N PRO A 31 -12.71 2.46 15.72
CA PRO A 31 -13.32 2.03 14.47
C PRO A 31 -13.97 3.17 13.66
N GLU A 32 -14.65 4.09 14.32
CA GLU A 32 -15.33 5.20 13.66
C GLU A 32 -14.33 6.15 12.99
N LYS A 33 -13.16 6.33 13.60
CA LYS A 33 -12.06 7.13 13.03
C LYS A 33 -11.42 6.44 11.84
N VAL A 34 -11.27 5.11 11.88
CA VAL A 34 -10.83 4.34 10.71
C VAL A 34 -11.80 4.52 9.54
N GLN A 35 -13.11 4.43 9.78
CA GLN A 35 -14.11 4.66 8.72
C GLN A 35 -14.01 6.08 8.13
N CYS A 36 -13.86 7.11 8.97
CA CYS A 36 -13.67 8.47 8.49
C CYS A 36 -12.42 8.61 7.60
N GLU A 37 -11.27 8.10 8.04
CA GLU A 37 -10.02 8.13 7.26
C GLU A 37 -10.15 7.46 5.90
N LEU A 38 -10.84 6.32 5.84
CA LEU A 38 -11.04 5.56 4.62
C LEU A 38 -12.05 6.24 3.69
N ALA A 39 -13.16 6.74 4.22
CA ALA A 39 -14.24 7.33 3.44
C ALA A 39 -13.86 8.71 2.89
N GLU A 40 -13.22 9.56 3.68
CA GLU A 40 -12.84 10.91 3.26
C GLU A 40 -11.77 10.89 2.16
N SER A 41 -10.75 10.04 2.32
CA SER A 41 -9.71 9.85 1.31
C SER A 41 -10.29 9.35 -0.02
N LYS A 42 -11.16 8.32 0.06
CA LYS A 42 -11.85 7.76 -1.11
C LYS A 42 -12.67 8.83 -1.82
N ARG A 43 -13.55 9.51 -1.10
CA ARG A 43 -14.41 10.57 -1.64
C ARG A 43 -13.60 11.69 -2.27
N ALA A 44 -12.52 12.14 -1.63
CA ALA A 44 -11.67 13.19 -2.17
C ALA A 44 -11.06 12.80 -3.53
N ILE A 45 -10.62 11.55 -3.68
CA ILE A 45 -10.09 11.03 -4.96
C ILE A 45 -11.20 10.97 -6.01
N GLU A 46 -12.35 10.37 -5.66
CA GLU A 46 -13.47 10.18 -6.60
C GLU A 46 -14.04 11.52 -7.09
N ASP A 47 -14.24 12.48 -6.18
CA ASP A 47 -14.75 13.82 -6.51
C ASP A 47 -13.79 14.61 -7.41
N ARG A 48 -12.47 14.43 -7.25
CA ARG A 48 -11.45 15.21 -7.95
C ARG A 48 -11.02 14.61 -9.29
N LEU A 49 -11.07 13.28 -9.40
CA LEU A 49 -10.58 12.56 -10.58
C LEU A 49 -11.72 11.97 -11.43
N GLY A 50 -12.94 11.92 -10.90
CA GLY A 50 -14.12 11.45 -11.63
C GLY A 50 -14.13 9.93 -11.91
N SER A 51 -13.23 9.18 -11.29
CA SER A 51 -13.13 7.71 -11.37
C SER A 51 -13.32 7.09 -9.99
N ARG A 52 -13.72 5.81 -9.95
CA ARG A 52 -13.87 5.07 -8.68
C ARG A 52 -12.49 4.78 -8.08
N CYS A 53 -12.34 5.01 -6.78
CA CYS A 53 -11.12 4.67 -6.06
C CYS A 53 -11.24 3.27 -5.45
N LEU A 54 -10.66 2.27 -6.13
CA LEU A 54 -10.79 0.86 -5.76
C LEU A 54 -9.57 0.29 -5.02
N LEU A 55 -8.44 0.99 -5.07
CA LEU A 55 -7.18 0.55 -4.49
C LEU A 55 -6.89 1.27 -3.16
N PHE A 56 -6.34 0.56 -2.19
CA PHE A 56 -5.93 1.12 -0.90
C PHE A 56 -4.51 0.71 -0.49
N ALA A 57 -3.73 1.61 0.09
CA ALA A 57 -2.46 1.27 0.72
C ALA A 57 -2.54 1.55 2.23
N TYR A 58 -2.13 0.59 3.06
CA TYR A 58 -2.06 0.81 4.51
C TYR A 58 -0.85 1.71 4.84
N PRO A 59 -1.02 2.80 5.61
CA PRO A 59 0.09 3.59 6.13
C PRO A 59 1.09 2.69 6.88
N ASN A 60 2.37 2.78 6.49
CA ASN A 60 3.45 1.92 6.97
C ASN A 60 3.24 0.40 6.83
N GLY A 61 2.21 -0.05 6.09
CA GLY A 61 1.81 -1.45 6.05
C GLY A 61 1.11 -1.95 7.31
N SER A 62 0.67 -1.05 8.20
CA SER A 62 0.03 -1.40 9.47
C SER A 62 -1.44 -1.75 9.26
N TRP A 63 -1.83 -2.97 9.64
CA TRP A 63 -3.20 -3.47 9.53
C TRP A 63 -3.55 -4.35 10.72
N SER A 64 -4.84 -4.60 10.91
CA SER A 64 -5.41 -5.59 11.83
C SER A 64 -6.63 -6.24 11.17
N PRO A 65 -7.11 -7.41 11.65
CA PRO A 65 -8.32 -8.02 11.09
C PRO A 65 -9.52 -7.07 11.06
N SER A 66 -9.74 -6.28 12.12
CA SER A 66 -10.82 -5.30 12.15
C SER A 66 -10.64 -4.17 11.13
N VAL A 67 -9.42 -3.66 10.93
CA VAL A 67 -9.16 -2.63 9.92
C VAL A 67 -9.36 -3.19 8.52
N ARG A 68 -8.91 -4.43 8.25
CA ARG A 68 -9.11 -5.10 6.98
C ARG A 68 -10.60 -5.21 6.63
N GLU A 69 -11.45 -5.63 7.57
CA GLU A 69 -12.90 -5.68 7.34
C GLU A 69 -13.50 -4.31 7.02
N GLN A 70 -13.00 -3.24 7.64
CA GLN A 70 -13.44 -1.88 7.32
C GLN A 70 -12.98 -1.42 5.93
N VAL A 71 -11.78 -1.81 5.49
CA VAL A 71 -11.30 -1.59 4.11
C VAL A 71 -12.22 -2.31 3.11
N ILE A 72 -12.62 -3.55 3.40
CA ILE A 72 -13.59 -4.29 2.56
C ILE A 72 -14.94 -3.57 2.54
N ALA A 73 -15.46 -3.19 3.71
CA ALA A 73 -16.76 -2.53 3.84
C ALA A 73 -16.81 -1.16 3.14
N GLN A 74 -15.68 -0.43 3.07
CA GLN A 74 -15.57 0.82 2.30
C GLN A 74 -15.60 0.60 0.77
N GLY A 75 -15.58 -0.67 0.33
CA GLY A 75 -15.70 -1.04 -1.08
C GLY A 75 -14.40 -0.90 -1.86
N TYR A 76 -13.24 -1.05 -1.21
CA TYR A 76 -11.98 -1.27 -1.92
C TYR A 76 -11.92 -2.70 -2.45
N SER A 77 -11.38 -2.90 -3.66
CA SER A 77 -11.23 -4.24 -4.26
C SER A 77 -9.90 -4.90 -3.92
N GLN A 78 -8.87 -4.10 -3.69
CA GLN A 78 -7.52 -4.56 -3.37
C GLN A 78 -6.85 -3.60 -2.39
N ALA A 79 -5.99 -4.13 -1.53
CA ALA A 79 -5.19 -3.32 -0.64
C ALA A 79 -3.77 -3.84 -0.42
N PHE A 80 -2.83 -2.92 -0.20
CA PHE A 80 -1.40 -3.19 -0.22
C PHE A 80 -0.71 -2.90 1.10
N VAL A 81 0.05 -3.87 1.61
CA VAL A 81 0.85 -3.77 2.83
C VAL A 81 2.34 -3.61 2.51
N ASN A 82 3.12 -3.18 3.50
CA ASN A 82 4.58 -3.06 3.40
C ASN A 82 5.29 -4.23 4.11
N SER A 83 4.85 -5.45 3.82
CA SER A 83 5.50 -6.68 4.27
C SER A 83 6.11 -7.40 3.08
N ALA A 84 7.29 -7.99 3.29
CA ALA A 84 7.93 -8.82 2.28
C ALA A 84 7.10 -10.09 2.06
N GLY A 85 6.86 -10.44 0.80
CA GLY A 85 6.07 -11.60 0.42
C GLY A 85 5.97 -11.73 -1.10
N VAL A 86 5.44 -12.84 -1.57
CA VAL A 86 5.18 -13.09 -2.98
C VAL A 86 3.67 -13.00 -3.20
N TRP A 87 3.26 -12.22 -4.20
CA TRP A 87 1.86 -12.18 -4.61
C TRP A 87 1.55 -13.42 -5.46
N THR A 88 0.64 -14.26 -4.97
CA THR A 88 0.16 -15.50 -5.59
C THR A 88 -1.36 -15.47 -5.74
N ALA A 89 -1.93 -16.48 -6.41
CA ALA A 89 -3.38 -16.63 -6.53
C ALA A 89 -4.10 -16.80 -5.18
N ASP A 90 -3.41 -17.35 -4.17
CA ASP A 90 -3.95 -17.57 -2.81
C ASP A 90 -3.76 -16.36 -1.89
N THR A 91 -3.13 -15.28 -2.38
CA THR A 91 -2.92 -14.07 -1.59
C THR A 91 -4.24 -13.36 -1.36
N ASP A 92 -4.49 -13.01 -0.10
CA ASP A 92 -5.60 -12.15 0.29
C ASP A 92 -5.55 -10.81 -0.48
N PRO A 93 -6.58 -10.49 -1.30
CA PRO A 93 -6.61 -9.27 -2.12
C PRO A 93 -6.47 -7.98 -1.31
N TRP A 94 -6.81 -8.00 -0.02
CA TRP A 94 -6.71 -6.83 0.86
C TRP A 94 -5.43 -6.79 1.69
N LEU A 95 -4.48 -7.69 1.44
CA LEU A 95 -3.18 -7.75 2.11
C LEU A 95 -2.04 -8.06 1.11
N ILE A 96 -2.10 -7.48 -0.09
CA ILE A 96 -1.10 -7.72 -1.14
C ILE A 96 0.28 -7.22 -0.65
N PRO A 97 1.31 -8.09 -0.60
CA PRO A 97 2.63 -7.72 -0.12
C PRO A 97 3.35 -6.83 -1.12
N ARG A 98 4.14 -5.87 -0.60
CA ARG A 98 5.02 -5.01 -1.39
C ARG A 98 6.41 -4.96 -0.77
N VAL A 99 7.40 -4.73 -1.63
CA VAL A 99 8.76 -4.44 -1.20
C VAL A 99 8.96 -2.93 -1.23
N ASN A 100 9.18 -2.32 -0.06
CA ASN A 100 9.64 -0.94 0.00
C ASN A 100 11.10 -0.83 -0.44
N LEU A 101 11.34 -0.04 -1.48
CA LEU A 101 12.64 0.30 -2.00
C LEU A 101 12.89 1.79 -1.75
N TRP A 102 13.91 2.10 -0.97
CA TRP A 102 14.39 3.46 -0.74
C TRP A 102 15.92 3.47 -0.70
N GLU A 103 16.54 4.62 -0.88
CA GLU A 103 17.99 4.77 -1.06
C GLU A 103 18.81 3.97 -0.04
N GLY A 104 18.54 4.15 1.26
CA GLY A 104 19.27 3.45 2.32
C GLY A 104 18.99 1.95 2.43
N SER A 105 17.91 1.43 1.83
CA SER A 105 17.69 -0.02 1.74
C SER A 105 18.56 -0.71 0.69
N LEU A 106 19.22 0.05 -0.18
CA LEU A 106 19.92 -0.47 -1.36
C LEU A 106 21.44 -0.26 -1.32
N VAL A 107 21.96 0.36 -0.26
CA VAL A 107 23.39 0.60 -0.10
C VAL A 107 24.10 -0.55 0.60
N GLY A 108 25.32 -0.84 0.17
CA GLY A 108 26.22 -1.77 0.86
C GLY A 108 26.94 -1.11 2.03
N ILE A 109 27.84 -1.87 2.67
CA ILE A 109 28.67 -1.42 3.80
C ILE A 109 29.46 -0.13 3.47
N CYS A 110 29.80 0.07 2.19
CA CYS A 110 30.52 1.25 1.70
C CYS A 110 29.62 2.48 1.43
N GLY A 111 28.32 2.42 1.73
CA GLY A 111 27.39 3.52 1.50
C GLY A 111 27.03 3.78 0.03
N LYS A 112 27.48 2.93 -0.89
CA LYS A 112 27.14 2.99 -2.33
C LYS A 112 26.09 1.95 -2.66
N PHE A 113 25.33 2.19 -3.73
CA PHE A 113 24.41 1.20 -4.29
C PHE A 113 25.10 -0.16 -4.45
N SER A 114 24.44 -1.20 -3.96
CA SER A 114 24.92 -2.57 -4.06
C SER A 114 23.91 -3.41 -4.83
N PRO A 115 24.26 -3.90 -6.04
CA PRO A 115 23.39 -4.81 -6.79
C PRO A 115 22.99 -6.05 -5.98
N ILE A 116 23.88 -6.55 -5.12
CA ILE A 116 23.62 -7.72 -4.27
C ILE A 116 22.59 -7.39 -3.19
N VAL A 117 22.71 -6.22 -2.55
CA VAL A 117 21.72 -5.77 -1.54
C VAL A 117 20.37 -5.56 -2.20
N PHE A 118 20.33 -4.93 -3.37
CA PHE A 118 19.12 -4.78 -4.16
C PHE A 118 18.47 -6.13 -4.48
N GLN A 119 19.23 -7.08 -5.03
CA GLN A 119 18.70 -8.42 -5.33
C GLN A 119 18.15 -9.11 -4.07
N TYR A 120 18.85 -8.96 -2.93
CA TYR A 120 18.39 -9.51 -1.67
C TYR A 120 17.07 -8.91 -1.21
N ILE A 121 16.96 -7.58 -1.18
CA ILE A 121 15.76 -6.87 -0.72
C ILE A 121 14.57 -7.10 -1.66
N ALA A 122 14.79 -7.01 -2.97
CA ALA A 122 13.74 -7.12 -3.98
C ALA A 122 13.19 -8.55 -4.13
N PHE A 123 14.08 -9.56 -4.14
CA PHE A 123 13.68 -10.92 -4.52
C PHE A 123 13.83 -11.90 -3.35
N TRP A 124 15.02 -12.01 -2.78
CA TRP A 124 15.32 -13.09 -1.82
C TRP A 124 14.59 -12.92 -0.50
N ARG A 125 14.39 -11.69 -0.02
CA ARG A 125 13.65 -11.40 1.21
C ARG A 125 12.19 -11.82 1.08
N SER A 126 11.55 -11.46 -0.03
CA SER A 126 10.17 -11.82 -0.36
C SER A 126 9.99 -13.32 -0.53
N PHE A 127 10.90 -13.97 -1.26
CA PHE A 127 10.87 -15.42 -1.45
C PHE A 127 11.02 -16.18 -0.12
N ARG A 128 11.92 -15.75 0.75
CA ARG A 128 12.10 -16.34 2.09
C ARG A 128 10.87 -16.14 2.98
N ALA A 129 10.22 -14.98 2.91
CA ALA A 129 9.01 -14.71 3.67
C ALA A 129 7.85 -15.62 3.24
N ALA A 130 7.64 -15.78 1.93
CA ALA A 130 6.61 -16.67 1.38
C ALA A 130 6.81 -18.14 1.81
N ARG A 131 8.05 -18.63 1.83
CA ARG A 131 8.35 -20.01 2.26
C ARG A 131 8.10 -20.29 3.74
N ARG A 132 7.99 -19.28 4.59
CA ARG A 132 7.69 -19.44 6.03
C ARG A 132 6.19 -19.45 6.34
N ALA A 133 5.37 -19.05 5.37
CA ALA A 133 3.92 -19.01 5.49
C ALA A 133 3.24 -20.27 4.91
N LEU A 134 4.01 -21.15 4.28
CA LEU A 134 3.64 -22.51 3.85
C LEU A 134 4.01 -23.52 4.94
#